data_AF-A0A838K7E1-F1
#
_entry.id   AF-A0A838K7E1-F1
#
_cell.length_a   1.000
_cell.length_b   1.000
_cell.length_c   1.000
_cell.angle_alpha   90.00
_cell.angle_beta   90.00
_cell.angle_gamma   90.00
#
_symmetry.space_group_name_H-M   'P 1'
#
loop_
_entity.id
_entity.type
_entity.pdbx_description
1 polymer ?
#
loop_
_entity_poly.entity_id
_entity_poly.type
_entity_poly.pdbx_seq_one_letter_code
_entity_poly.pdbx_strand_id
1 'polypeptide(L)' 'MPRKGPAVKRPVDADPVHGSPLVTQLVNKVLLDGKKSVAQR' A
#
# COMPACT_ATOMS: atom_id res chain seq x y z
N MET A 1 4.09 -4.82 16.58
CA MET A 1 5.35 -5.59 16.39
C MET A 1 5.24 -6.87 17.22
N PRO A 2 5.24 -8.06 16.60
CA PRO A 2 4.83 -9.25 17.34
C PRO A 2 6.00 -9.84 18.13
N ARG A 3 5.70 -10.22 19.38
CA ARG A 3 6.57 -11.05 20.22
C ARG A 3 6.15 -12.53 20.30
N LYS A 4 4.97 -12.92 19.78
CA LYS A 4 4.38 -14.27 20.00
C LYS A 4 3.86 -15.01 18.75
N GLY A 5 3.72 -14.38 17.58
CA GLY A 5 3.16 -15.04 16.39
C GLY A 5 3.20 -14.19 15.12
N PRO A 6 2.84 -14.76 13.95
CA PRO A 6 2.88 -14.03 12.69
C PRO A 6 1.89 -12.86 12.71
N ALA A 7 2.35 -11.69 12.26
CA ALA A 7 1.48 -10.53 12.13
C ALA A 7 0.47 -10.75 10.99
N VAL A 8 -0.80 -10.42 11.25
CA VAL A 8 -1.85 -10.45 10.23
C VAL A 8 -1.52 -9.44 9.13
N LYS A 9 -1.52 -9.91 7.87
CA LYS A 9 -1.36 -9.02 6.71
C LYS A 9 -2.64 -8.20 6.54
N ARG A 10 -2.49 -6.89 6.35
CA ARG A 10 -3.64 -6.01 6.10
C ARG A 10 -4.11 -6.18 4.65
N PRO A 11 -5.42 -6.23 4.39
CA PRO A 11 -5.94 -6.18 3.02
C PRO A 11 -5.57 -4.83 2.39
N VAL A 12 -5.38 -4.83 1.07
CA VAL A 12 -5.05 -3.64 0.29
C VAL A 12 -6.18 -3.41 -0.70
N ASP A 13 -6.74 -2.20 -0.70
CA ASP A 13 -7.80 -1.82 -1.62
C ASP A 13 -7.27 -1.70 -3.05
N ALA A 14 -8.14 -1.99 -4.02
CA ALA A 14 -7.84 -1.82 -5.43
C ALA A 14 -7.65 -0.34 -5.79
N ASP A 15 -6.71 -0.07 -6.69
CA ASP A 15 -6.46 1.29 -7.17
C ASP A 15 -7.68 1.82 -7.95
N PRO A 16 -8.12 3.08 -7.74
CA PRO A 16 -9.31 3.61 -8.39
C PRO A 16 -9.16 3.86 -9.90
N VAL A 17 -7.93 3.97 -10.43
CA VAL A 17 -7.69 4.21 -11.86
C VAL A 17 -7.55 2.89 -12.60
N HIS A 18 -6.78 1.95 -12.04
CA HIS A 18 -6.46 0.69 -12.70
C HIS A 18 -7.23 -0.53 -12.17
N GLY A 19 -8.03 -0.37 -11.11
CA GLY A 19 -8.81 -1.45 -10.50
C GLY A 19 -7.95 -2.57 -9.91
N SER A 20 -6.64 -2.35 -9.75
CA SER A 20 -5.68 -3.39 -9.39
C SER A 20 -5.07 -3.14 -8.01
N PRO A 21 -5.09 -4.13 -7.10
CA PRO A 21 -4.44 -4.01 -5.79
C PRO A 21 -2.91 -3.98 -5.90
N LEU A 22 -2.34 -4.47 -7.01
CA LEU A 22 -0.88 -4.43 -7.24
C LEU A 22 -0.38 -3.01 -7.48
N VAL A 23 -1.17 -2.18 -8.16
CA VAL A 23 -0.81 -0.77 -8.39
C VAL A 23 -0.83 0.01 -7.07
N THR A 24 -1.85 -0.20 -6.23
CA THR A 24 -1.88 0.37 -4.87
C THR A 24 -0.65 -0.04 -4.05
N GLN A 25 -0.21 -1.29 -4.16
CA GLN A 25 1.00 -1.76 -3.48
C GLN A 25 2.27 -1.09 -4.00
N LEU A 26 2.37 -0.84 -5.31
CA LEU A 26 3.51 -0.12 -5.90
C LEU A 26 3.55 1.33 -5.39
N VAL A 27 2.43 2.03 -5.46
CA VAL A 27 2.27 3.41 -4.93
C VAL A 27 2.68 3.47 -3.47
N ASN A 28 2.19 2.55 -2.64
CA ASN A 28 2.52 2.51 -1.20
C ASN A 28 4.02 2.26 -0.93
N LYS A 29 4.74 1.63 -1.86
CA LYS A 29 6.20 1.39 -1.73
C LYS A 29 7.05 2.56 -2.23
N VAL A 30 6.59 3.30 -3.24
CA VAL A 30 7.28 4.49 -3.78
C VAL A 30 6.99 5.75 -2.94
N LEU A 31 6.03 5.66 -2.02
CA LEU A 31 5.64 6.73 -1.11
C LEU A 31 6.81 7.29 -0.30
N LEU A 32 7.21 8.53 -0.62
CA LEU A 32 8.17 9.31 0.15
C LEU A 32 7.43 10.30 1.07
N ASP A 33 7.91 10.44 2.32
CA ASP A 33 7.37 11.37 3.32
C ASP A 33 5.87 11.23 3.64
N GLY A 34 5.24 10.10 3.28
CA GLY A 34 3.79 9.93 3.42
C GLY A 34 2.94 10.69 2.38
N LYS A 35 3.56 11.25 1.34
CA LYS A 35 2.87 12.09 0.32
C LYS A 35 2.21 11.23 -0.76
N LYS A 36 1.01 10.71 -0.48
CA LYS A 36 0.31 9.78 -1.39
C LYS A 36 -0.08 10.40 -2.73
N SER A 37 -0.45 11.68 -2.74
CA SER A 37 -0.78 12.41 -3.97
C SER A 37 0.41 12.51 -4.94
N VAL A 38 1.63 12.62 -4.41
CA VAL A 38 2.86 12.67 -5.23
C VAL A 38 3.21 11.29 -5.75
N ALA A 39 3.03 10.24 -4.94
CA ALA A 39 3.32 8.86 -5.32
C ALA A 39 2.30 8.25 -6.31
N GLN A 40 1.09 8.83 -6.41
CA GLN A 40 0.04 8.42 -7.35
C GLN A 40 0.04 9.19 -8.67
N ARG A 41 0.84 10.26 -8.77
CA ARG A 41 0.88 11.11 -9.95
C ARG A 41 1.60 10.43 -11.12
#